data_AF-A0A7R9Q0Q1-F1
#
_entry.id   AF-A0A7R9Q0Q1-F1
#
_cell.length_a   1.000
_cell.length_b   1.000
_cell.length_c   1.000
_cell.angle_alpha   90.00
_cell.angle_beta   90.00
_cell.angle_gamma   90.00
#
_symmetry.space_group_name_H-M   'P 1'
#
loop_
_entity.id
_entity.type
_entity.pdbx_description
1 polymer ?
#
loop_
_entity_poly.entity_id
_entity_poly.type
_entity_poly.pdbx_seq_one_letter_code
_entity_poly.pdbx_strand_id
1 'polypeptide(L)'
;MIRLCADLIATKGLKIIKQEIIAKLHTKKRLIYKLLLTFESLVFAMNYMKSFFSNFREFYNEINSATLTGAIDVIVVQQEDGSYKCSPFYVRFGKIGVLRSREKIVDIEVNGQPVDLQMKLGHSGDAFFFEEIIEEEPKNVRESAPSPTEESENGWLSDQYLSSGSDAGSDADIDENSPANGETREPTEQKDKKQKIKYKKKIRLSSQQIEDLNLNEGKNEVVFSVTTAYQGTTTCKCYLFLWRYDDQIIISDIDGTITKSDVLGHILPIIGRDWAQSGVANLFTLIKKNGYKIVYLSARAIGQASSTGDYLKSIRQGDRSLPEGPLLLSPTSMIAALHREVIEKKPEEFKIQCLSDIRDLYPKSPFYAGFGNKINDTWAYRAVDIRPSRIFTINHKGELKLELIQNFQSSYTSLSDLVDQMFPPLFSDQTDYSSEFSAFEYWRETIPDVEENDDLLINIQTKVNLSPNKLANNNSMFRKKVK
;
A
#
# COMPACT_ATOMS: atom_id res chain seq x y z
N MET A 1 11.22 2.93 -96.94
CA MET A 1 10.96 3.96 -95.90
C MET A 1 9.73 3.64 -95.07
N ILE A 2 8.51 3.61 -95.63
CA ILE A 2 7.28 3.37 -94.84
C ILE A 2 7.27 2.01 -94.09
N ARG A 3 7.73 0.92 -94.74
CA ARG A 3 7.88 -0.40 -94.07
C ARG A 3 8.88 -0.39 -92.91
N LEU A 4 10.04 0.26 -93.10
CA LEU A 4 11.05 0.41 -92.05
C LEU A 4 10.55 1.24 -90.86
N CYS A 5 9.76 2.29 -91.11
CA CYS A 5 9.14 3.08 -90.05
C CYS A 5 8.05 2.27 -89.30
N ALA A 6 7.25 1.48 -90.00
CA ALA A 6 6.24 0.62 -89.39
C ALA A 6 6.87 -0.46 -88.49
N ASP A 7 7.94 -1.11 -88.94
CA ASP A 7 8.66 -2.12 -88.15
C ASP A 7 9.38 -1.51 -86.93
N LEU A 8 9.92 -0.28 -87.06
CA LEU A 8 10.56 0.44 -85.95
C LEU A 8 9.54 0.89 -84.88
N ILE A 9 8.33 1.29 -85.31
CA ILE A 9 7.23 1.66 -84.40
C ILE A 9 6.66 0.42 -83.72
N ALA A 10 6.49 -0.69 -84.45
CA ALA A 10 6.03 -1.95 -83.88
C ALA A 10 7.02 -2.51 -82.84
N THR A 11 8.32 -2.49 -83.13
CA THR A 11 9.36 -2.98 -82.20
C THR A 11 9.57 -2.07 -80.98
N LYS A 12 9.47 -0.74 -81.14
CA LYS A 12 9.47 0.20 -80.00
C LYS A 12 8.20 0.08 -79.15
N GLY A 13 7.03 -0.04 -79.79
CA GLY A 13 5.75 -0.25 -79.11
C GLY A 13 5.74 -1.53 -78.28
N LEU A 14 6.25 -2.63 -78.83
CA LEU A 14 6.36 -3.90 -78.11
C LEU A 14 7.30 -3.82 -76.90
N LYS A 15 8.41 -3.09 -77.01
CA LYS A 15 9.35 -2.86 -75.89
C LYS A 15 8.72 -2.04 -74.76
N ILE A 16 7.96 -1.00 -75.10
CA ILE A 16 7.26 -0.15 -74.12
C ILE A 16 6.19 -0.96 -73.38
N ILE A 17 5.36 -1.72 -74.12
CA ILE A 17 4.33 -2.59 -73.53
C ILE A 17 4.96 -3.64 -72.62
N LYS A 18 6.08 -4.27 -73.03
CA LYS A 18 6.80 -5.25 -72.20
C LYS A 18 7.35 -4.62 -70.92
N GLN A 19 7.92 -3.42 -70.99
CA GLN A 19 8.39 -2.70 -69.80
C GLN A 19 7.24 -2.34 -68.85
N GLU A 20 6.10 -1.90 -69.37
CA GLU A 20 4.93 -1.55 -68.55
C GLU A 20 4.32 -2.79 -67.86
N ILE A 21 4.26 -3.94 -68.56
CA ILE A 21 3.84 -5.21 -67.98
C ILE A 21 4.81 -5.67 -66.89
N ILE A 22 6.12 -5.60 -67.12
CA ILE A 22 7.14 -5.95 -66.11
C ILE A 22 7.03 -5.03 -64.89
N ALA A 23 6.83 -3.73 -65.09
CA ALA A 23 6.63 -2.78 -63.99
C ALA A 23 5.37 -3.10 -63.18
N LYS A 24 4.24 -3.39 -63.84
CA LYS A 24 2.99 -3.80 -63.17
C LYS A 24 3.14 -5.12 -62.41
N LEU A 25 3.88 -6.09 -62.96
CA LEU A 25 4.21 -7.35 -62.29
C LEU A 25 5.10 -7.14 -61.06
N HIS A 26 6.11 -6.28 -61.15
CA HIS A 26 6.97 -5.93 -60.02
C HIS A 26 6.19 -5.24 -58.90
N THR A 27 5.29 -4.31 -59.24
CA THR A 27 4.44 -3.63 -58.26
C THR A 27 3.47 -4.59 -57.58
N LYS A 28 2.83 -5.50 -58.33
CA LYS A 28 2.00 -6.56 -57.75
C LYS A 28 2.80 -7.49 -56.84
N LYS A 29 3.99 -7.92 -57.26
CA LYS A 29 4.88 -8.75 -56.46
C LYS A 29 5.27 -8.05 -55.15
N ARG A 30 5.62 -6.75 -55.19
CA ARG A 30 5.94 -5.94 -54.00
C ARG A 30 4.74 -5.78 -53.05
N LEU A 31 3.53 -5.65 -53.60
CA LEU A 31 2.30 -5.58 -52.80
C LEU A 31 2.02 -6.91 -52.09
N ILE A 32 2.20 -8.03 -52.79
CA ILE A 32 2.05 -9.38 -52.23
C ILE A 32 3.07 -9.62 -51.11
N TYR A 33 4.34 -9.25 -51.30
CA TYR A 33 5.35 -9.36 -50.24
C TYR A 33 5.03 -8.48 -49.03
N LYS A 34 4.55 -7.24 -49.23
CA LYS A 34 4.08 -6.40 -48.11
C LYS A 34 2.93 -7.05 -47.36
N LEU A 35 1.95 -7.63 -48.07
CA LEU A 35 0.80 -8.30 -47.46
C LEU A 35 1.21 -9.55 -46.67
N LEU A 36 2.12 -10.35 -47.22
CA LEU A 36 2.71 -11.51 -46.55
C LEU A 36 3.49 -11.12 -45.29
N LEU A 37 4.32 -10.07 -45.34
CA LEU A 37 5.02 -9.57 -44.15
C LEU A 37 4.06 -9.07 -43.07
N THR A 38 2.98 -8.36 -43.46
CA THR A 38 1.97 -7.91 -42.51
C THR A 38 1.19 -9.08 -41.92
N PHE A 39 0.94 -10.14 -42.70
CA PHE A 39 0.25 -11.34 -42.23
C PHE A 39 1.12 -12.16 -41.28
N GLU A 40 2.40 -12.39 -41.61
CA GLU A 40 3.39 -13.01 -40.72
C GLU A 40 3.54 -12.22 -39.41
N SER A 41 3.61 -10.89 -39.48
CA SER A 41 3.67 -10.03 -38.28
C SER A 41 2.39 -10.13 -37.44
N LEU A 42 1.23 -10.23 -38.08
CA LEU A 42 -0.07 -10.40 -37.40
C LEU A 42 -0.16 -11.78 -36.74
N VAL A 43 0.26 -12.84 -37.43
CA VAL A 43 0.29 -14.21 -36.89
C VAL A 43 1.28 -14.31 -35.73
N PHE A 44 2.45 -13.67 -35.84
CA PHE A 44 3.42 -13.58 -34.76
C PHE A 44 2.83 -12.82 -33.55
N ALA A 45 2.19 -11.67 -33.78
CA ALA A 45 1.51 -10.92 -32.73
C ALA A 45 0.36 -11.73 -32.10
N MET A 46 -0.41 -12.47 -32.88
CA MET A 46 -1.50 -13.33 -32.39
C MET A 46 -0.97 -14.53 -31.60
N ASN A 47 0.12 -15.15 -32.02
CA ASN A 47 0.78 -16.24 -31.27
C ASN A 47 1.40 -15.75 -29.97
N TYR A 48 2.01 -14.55 -29.98
CA TYR A 48 2.51 -13.88 -28.79
C TYR A 48 1.37 -13.55 -27.82
N MET A 49 0.27 -12.98 -28.32
CA MET A 49 -0.94 -12.71 -27.53
C MET A 49 -1.57 -14.00 -26.99
N LYS A 50 -1.59 -15.09 -27.77
CA LYS A 50 -2.11 -16.38 -27.33
C LYS A 50 -1.26 -17.00 -26.22
N SER A 51 0.07 -16.94 -26.34
CA SER A 51 0.99 -17.37 -25.30
C SER A 51 0.92 -16.48 -24.05
N PHE A 52 0.72 -15.17 -24.23
CA PHE A 52 0.49 -14.22 -23.16
C PHE A 52 -0.81 -14.51 -22.41
N PHE A 53 -1.92 -14.73 -23.13
CA PHE A 53 -3.22 -15.07 -22.55
C PHE A 53 -3.25 -16.47 -21.91
N SER A 54 -2.55 -17.47 -22.45
CA SER A 54 -2.47 -18.79 -21.83
C SER A 54 -1.70 -18.74 -20.51
N ASN A 55 -0.55 -18.05 -20.48
CA ASN A 55 0.24 -17.88 -19.26
C ASN A 55 -0.49 -17.03 -18.21
N PHE A 56 -1.25 -16.02 -18.65
CA PHE A 56 -2.09 -15.20 -17.79
C PHE A 56 -3.28 -15.99 -17.22
N ARG A 57 -3.91 -16.85 -18.04
CA ARG A 57 -5.02 -17.71 -17.61
C ARG A 57 -4.58 -18.81 -16.65
N GLU A 58 -3.41 -19.40 -16.86
CA GLU A 58 -2.81 -20.35 -15.90
C GLU A 58 -2.51 -19.67 -14.56
N PHE A 59 -1.91 -18.47 -14.57
CA PHE A 59 -1.65 -17.70 -13.34
C PHE A 59 -2.94 -17.26 -12.61
N TYR A 60 -3.96 -16.78 -13.33
CA TYR A 60 -5.25 -16.40 -12.73
C TYR A 60 -6.03 -17.61 -12.19
N ASN A 61 -5.87 -18.80 -12.78
CA ASN A 61 -6.50 -20.02 -12.30
C ASN A 61 -5.70 -20.70 -11.16
N GLU A 62 -4.38 -20.50 -11.08
CA GLU A 62 -3.55 -20.92 -9.93
C GLU A 62 -3.77 -20.05 -8.70
N ILE A 63 -4.13 -18.77 -8.88
CA ILE A 63 -4.54 -17.87 -7.79
C ILE A 63 -6.02 -18.10 -7.49
N ASN A 64 -6.36 -19.29 -7.01
CA ASN A 64 -7.60 -19.46 -6.29
C ASN A 64 -7.47 -18.65 -4.99
N SER A 65 -8.15 -17.51 -4.87
CA SER A 65 -8.08 -16.68 -3.65
C SER A 65 -8.54 -17.43 -2.37
N ALA A 66 -9.15 -18.61 -2.55
CA ALA A 66 -9.41 -19.58 -1.51
C ALA A 66 -8.16 -20.39 -1.06
N THR A 67 -6.97 -20.23 -1.65
CA THR A 67 -5.73 -20.98 -1.29
C THR A 67 -4.57 -20.10 -0.88
N LEU A 68 -4.67 -18.78 -1.05
CA LEU A 68 -3.55 -17.88 -0.81
C LEU A 68 -3.31 -17.66 0.69
N THR A 69 -2.14 -18.09 1.14
CA THR A 69 -1.60 -17.89 2.48
C THR A 69 -0.53 -16.79 2.41
N GLY A 70 -0.54 -15.84 3.34
CA GLY A 70 0.42 -14.74 3.36
C GLY A 70 0.25 -13.83 4.57
N ALA A 71 1.30 -13.08 4.86
CA ALA A 71 1.33 -12.07 5.91
C ALA A 71 1.98 -10.79 5.36
N ILE A 72 1.52 -9.63 5.83
CA ILE A 72 2.12 -8.32 5.49
C ILE A 72 3.16 -7.99 6.55
N ASP A 73 4.27 -7.36 6.12
CA ASP A 73 5.28 -6.87 7.05
C ASP A 73 4.69 -5.78 7.97
N VAL A 74 5.18 -5.73 9.20
CA VAL A 74 4.68 -4.81 10.23
C VAL A 74 5.79 -3.86 10.65
N ILE A 75 5.46 -2.60 10.82
CA ILE A 75 6.36 -1.57 11.35
C ILE A 75 6.03 -1.38 12.82
N VAL A 76 7.04 -1.46 13.67
CA VAL A 76 6.97 -1.18 15.10
C VAL A 76 7.82 0.05 15.37
N VAL A 77 7.27 1.02 16.10
CA VAL A 77 7.92 2.28 16.41
C VAL A 77 8.05 2.41 17.92
N GLN A 78 9.28 2.46 18.41
CA GLN A 78 9.58 2.84 19.78
C GLN A 78 9.43 4.36 19.92
N GLN A 79 8.54 4.77 20.82
CA GLN A 79 8.22 6.16 21.12
C GLN A 79 9.28 6.80 22.03
N GLU A 80 9.24 8.13 22.17
CA GLU A 80 10.12 8.89 23.07
C GLU A 80 10.08 8.41 24.53
N ASP A 81 8.91 7.98 24.99
CA ASP A 81 8.67 7.49 26.36
C ASP A 81 9.04 6.01 26.57
N GLY A 82 9.60 5.36 25.55
CA GLY A 82 9.94 3.94 25.54
C GLY A 82 8.77 3.01 25.22
N SER A 83 7.54 3.51 25.09
CA SER A 83 6.39 2.70 24.66
C SER A 83 6.50 2.31 23.19
N TYR A 84 5.72 1.31 22.78
CA TYR A 84 5.70 0.82 21.41
C TYR A 84 4.33 1.00 20.77
N LYS A 85 4.35 1.33 19.48
CA LYS A 85 3.18 1.28 18.59
C LYS A 85 3.53 0.41 17.38
N CYS A 86 2.58 -0.36 16.88
CA CYS A 86 2.77 -1.18 15.69
C CYS A 86 1.69 -0.92 14.63
N SER A 87 2.04 -1.05 13.35
CA SER A 87 1.05 -1.16 12.26
C SER A 87 0.18 -2.42 12.43
N PRO A 88 -0.95 -2.53 11.73
CA PRO A 88 -1.81 -3.72 11.84
C PRO A 88 -1.11 -5.00 11.37
N PHE A 89 -1.39 -6.10 12.06
CA PHE A 89 -1.05 -7.46 11.66
C PHE A 89 -2.11 -7.98 10.70
N TYR A 90 -1.74 -8.07 9.42
CA TYR A 90 -2.54 -8.74 8.42
C TYR A 90 -1.93 -10.11 8.12
N VAL A 91 -2.62 -11.16 8.57
CA VAL A 91 -2.20 -12.55 8.38
C VAL A 91 -3.38 -13.34 7.83
N ARG A 92 -3.13 -14.16 6.81
CA ARG A 92 -4.15 -14.95 6.15
C ARG A 92 -3.66 -16.35 5.82
N PHE A 93 -4.52 -17.33 6.04
CA PHE A 93 -4.34 -18.72 5.60
C PHE A 93 -5.41 -19.10 4.58
N GLY A 94 -5.00 -19.77 3.50
CA GLY A 94 -5.90 -20.25 2.45
C GLY A 94 -6.94 -21.26 2.96
N LYS A 95 -8.18 -21.14 2.50
CA LYS A 95 -9.35 -21.97 2.86
C LYS A 95 -9.24 -23.46 2.52
N ILE A 96 -8.54 -23.86 1.45
CA ILE A 96 -8.47 -25.29 1.06
C ILE A 96 -7.89 -26.17 2.18
N GLY A 97 -7.09 -25.61 3.10
CA GLY A 97 -6.59 -26.32 4.28
C GLY A 97 -7.37 -26.24 5.56
N VAL A 98 -8.37 -25.36 5.59
CA VAL A 98 -9.03 -24.97 6.84
C VAL A 98 -10.53 -25.24 6.76
N LEU A 99 -10.95 -26.14 5.86
CA LEU A 99 -12.34 -26.51 5.53
C LEU A 99 -13.22 -27.02 6.70
N ARG A 100 -12.72 -27.01 7.93
CA ARG A 100 -13.53 -27.06 9.15
C ARG A 100 -13.10 -25.91 10.07
N SER A 101 -13.76 -24.75 9.96
CA SER A 101 -13.43 -23.51 10.67
C SER A 101 -13.95 -23.48 12.12
N ARG A 102 -13.98 -24.63 12.82
CA ARG A 102 -14.07 -24.56 14.29
C ARG A 102 -12.74 -23.99 14.75
N GLU A 103 -12.82 -22.80 15.35
CA GLU A 103 -11.74 -21.92 15.83
C GLU A 103 -10.38 -22.63 15.99
N LYS A 104 -9.47 -22.42 15.04
CA LYS A 104 -8.10 -22.93 15.11
C LYS A 104 -7.19 -21.83 15.66
N ILE A 105 -6.32 -22.23 16.58
CA ILE A 105 -5.25 -21.38 17.11
C ILE A 105 -4.14 -21.32 16.07
N VAL A 106 -3.56 -20.12 15.91
CA VAL A 106 -2.38 -19.86 15.10
C VAL A 106 -1.23 -19.63 16.05
N ASP A 107 -0.20 -20.46 15.94
CA ASP A 107 1.02 -20.34 16.72
C ASP A 107 1.96 -19.32 16.08
N ILE A 108 2.70 -18.59 16.90
CA ILE A 108 3.58 -17.49 16.49
C ILE A 108 4.98 -17.75 17.00
N GLU A 109 5.96 -17.65 16.10
CA GLU A 109 7.38 -17.64 16.44
C GLU A 109 8.00 -16.32 15.97
N VAL A 110 8.82 -15.70 16.82
CA VAL A 110 9.59 -14.49 16.50
C VAL A 110 11.07 -14.83 16.62
N ASN A 111 11.84 -14.58 15.56
CA ASN A 111 13.26 -14.92 15.47
C ASN A 111 13.56 -16.40 15.83
N GLY A 112 12.64 -17.31 15.49
CA GLY A 112 12.74 -18.75 15.77
C GLY A 112 12.43 -19.14 17.22
N GLN A 113 11.94 -18.22 18.05
CA GLN A 113 11.48 -18.50 19.41
C GLN A 113 9.95 -18.43 19.48
N PRO A 114 9.27 -19.42 20.08
CA PRO A 114 7.83 -19.34 20.29
C PRO A 114 7.49 -18.22 21.27
N VAL A 115 6.40 -17.51 21.00
CA VAL A 115 5.92 -16.43 21.88
C VAL A 115 4.57 -16.79 22.50
N ASP A 116 4.30 -16.29 23.71
CA ASP A 116 3.03 -16.47 24.40
C ASP A 116 1.96 -15.50 23.88
N LEU A 117 1.73 -15.53 22.56
CA LEU A 117 0.68 -14.81 21.88
C LEU A 117 -0.04 -15.77 20.95
N GLN A 118 -1.37 -15.70 20.97
CA GLN A 118 -2.21 -16.54 20.14
C GLN A 118 -3.10 -15.69 19.25
N MET A 119 -3.22 -16.11 17.99
CA MET A 119 -4.23 -15.61 17.08
C MET A 119 -5.28 -16.69 16.84
N LYS A 120 -6.52 -16.27 16.58
CA LYS A 120 -7.59 -17.15 16.10
C LYS A 120 -7.76 -16.99 14.61
N LEU A 121 -7.99 -18.12 13.94
CA LEU A 121 -8.29 -18.14 12.53
C LEU A 121 -9.81 -18.00 12.29
N GLY A 122 -10.19 -16.94 11.58
CA GLY A 122 -11.56 -16.67 11.17
C GLY A 122 -12.04 -17.55 10.02
N HIS A 123 -13.36 -17.57 9.79
CA HIS A 123 -13.97 -18.37 8.71
C HIS A 123 -13.53 -17.92 7.30
N SER A 124 -13.06 -16.68 7.17
CA SER A 124 -12.58 -16.12 5.90
C SER A 124 -11.09 -16.41 5.65
N GLY A 125 -10.42 -17.05 6.61
CA GLY A 125 -8.97 -17.32 6.58
C GLY A 125 -8.13 -16.19 7.17
N ASP A 126 -8.73 -15.10 7.65
CA ASP A 126 -8.08 -14.02 8.38
C ASP A 126 -7.68 -14.47 9.79
N ALA A 127 -6.42 -14.24 10.19
CA ALA A 127 -6.00 -14.45 11.57
C ALA A 127 -6.07 -13.12 12.34
N PHE A 128 -6.52 -13.15 13.59
CA PHE A 128 -6.62 -11.97 14.46
C PHE A 128 -6.31 -12.32 15.91
N PHE A 129 -5.78 -11.35 16.66
CA PHE A 129 -5.68 -11.45 18.12
C PHE A 129 -7.07 -11.30 18.73
N PHE A 130 -7.30 -11.91 19.89
CA PHE A 130 -8.60 -11.88 20.54
C PHE A 130 -8.48 -11.56 22.04
N GLU A 131 -9.54 -10.98 22.57
CA GLU A 131 -9.75 -10.79 24.00
C GLU A 131 -11.13 -11.34 24.35
N GLU A 132 -11.18 -12.19 25.37
CA GLU A 132 -12.42 -12.77 25.87
C GLU A 132 -13.20 -11.71 26.65
N ILE A 133 -14.39 -11.38 26.16
CA ILE A 133 -15.33 -10.55 26.89
C ILE A 133 -16.35 -11.50 27.52
N ILE A 134 -16.30 -11.58 28.85
CA ILE A 134 -17.37 -12.20 29.64
C ILE A 134 -18.47 -11.14 29.72
N GLU A 135 -19.52 -11.26 28.92
CA GLU A 135 -20.75 -10.49 29.15
C GLU A 135 -21.38 -11.03 30.45
N GLU A 136 -21.19 -10.31 31.55
CA GLU A 136 -22.06 -10.49 32.71
C GLU A 136 -23.47 -10.11 32.26
N GLU A 137 -24.39 -11.07 32.21
CA GLU A 137 -25.80 -10.76 31.90
C GLU A 137 -26.25 -9.63 32.85
N PRO A 138 -26.92 -8.58 32.34
CA PRO A 138 -27.44 -7.54 33.21
C PRO A 138 -28.36 -8.20 34.23
N LYS A 139 -27.97 -8.12 35.51
CA LYS A 139 -28.83 -8.55 36.61
C LYS A 139 -30.16 -7.84 36.44
N ASN A 140 -31.20 -8.65 36.26
CA ASN A 140 -32.55 -8.23 35.97
C ASN A 140 -33.12 -7.48 37.18
N VAL A 141 -32.76 -6.20 37.34
CA VAL A 141 -33.43 -5.30 38.29
C VAL A 141 -34.76 -4.93 37.63
N ARG A 142 -35.81 -5.62 38.06
CA ARG A 142 -37.19 -5.21 37.84
C ARG A 142 -37.42 -3.88 38.56
N GLU A 143 -37.11 -2.77 37.91
CA GLU A 143 -37.64 -1.47 38.30
C GLU A 143 -38.78 -1.09 37.35
N SER A 144 -39.91 -0.82 37.97
CA SER A 144 -41.18 -0.39 37.41
C SER A 144 -41.03 0.80 36.46
N ALA A 145 -41.57 0.64 35.25
CA ALA A 145 -41.69 1.69 34.25
C ALA A 145 -42.54 2.89 34.72
N PRO A 146 -42.27 4.08 34.17
CA PRO A 146 -43.33 4.97 33.73
C PRO A 146 -43.27 5.22 32.21
N SER A 147 -44.46 5.40 31.65
CA SER A 147 -44.82 5.58 30.23
C SER A 147 -44.44 6.98 29.66
N PRO A 148 -44.57 7.22 28.33
CA PRO A 148 -43.67 8.04 27.52
C PRO A 148 -44.15 9.48 27.31
N THR A 149 -43.21 10.37 26.95
CA THR A 149 -43.48 11.61 26.20
C THR A 149 -42.39 11.83 25.15
N GLU A 150 -42.84 12.32 23.99
CA GLU A 150 -42.22 12.32 22.66
C GLU A 150 -41.26 13.51 22.39
N GLU A 151 -40.27 13.23 21.51
CA GLU A 151 -39.65 14.07 20.46
C GLU A 151 -38.87 15.36 20.86
N SER A 152 -37.67 15.67 20.34
CA SER A 152 -37.05 15.39 19.03
C SER A 152 -35.53 15.70 18.98
N GLU A 153 -34.79 14.76 18.34
CA GLU A 153 -33.74 14.87 17.31
C GLU A 153 -32.34 15.55 17.47
N ASN A 154 -31.36 14.78 16.92
CA ASN A 154 -30.00 15.05 16.39
C ASN A 154 -28.86 14.46 17.25
N GLY A 155 -28.16 13.35 16.94
CA GLY A 155 -28.00 12.59 15.70
C GLY A 155 -26.50 12.22 15.49
N TRP A 156 -25.99 11.22 16.23
CA TRP A 156 -24.68 10.59 15.99
C TRP A 156 -24.93 9.21 15.36
N LEU A 157 -24.47 9.00 14.12
CA LEU A 157 -24.59 7.73 13.40
C LEU A 157 -23.36 6.87 13.66
N SER A 158 -23.55 5.69 14.26
CA SER A 158 -22.59 4.60 14.28
C SER A 158 -23.17 3.40 13.54
N ASP A 159 -22.43 2.89 12.56
CA ASP A 159 -22.77 1.74 11.72
C ASP A 159 -22.96 0.46 12.57
N GLN A 160 -24.21 0.14 12.85
CA GLN A 160 -24.68 -1.20 13.20
C GLN A 160 -25.89 -1.49 12.34
N TYR A 161 -25.74 -2.26 11.26
CA TYR A 161 -26.76 -3.16 10.71
C TYR A 161 -26.14 -3.89 9.50
N LEU A 162 -25.64 -5.12 9.71
CA LEU A 162 -25.76 -6.21 8.73
C LEU A 162 -25.28 -7.52 9.40
N SER A 163 -26.16 -8.19 10.14
CA SER A 163 -26.11 -9.65 10.32
C SER A 163 -27.40 -10.13 10.99
N SER A 164 -28.49 -10.15 10.23
CA SER A 164 -29.67 -10.95 10.54
C SER A 164 -30.29 -11.44 9.24
N GLY A 165 -29.66 -12.46 8.68
CA GLY A 165 -30.22 -13.32 7.64
C GLY A 165 -30.20 -14.74 8.17
N SER A 166 -31.33 -15.16 8.71
CA SER A 166 -31.63 -16.56 9.03
C SER A 166 -31.69 -17.35 7.74
N ASP A 167 -30.76 -18.28 7.54
CA ASP A 167 -30.96 -19.41 6.63
C ASP A 167 -30.84 -20.69 7.45
N ALA A 168 -31.99 -21.19 7.86
CA ALA A 168 -32.17 -22.51 8.42
C ALA A 168 -32.28 -23.49 7.24
N GLY A 169 -31.13 -23.97 6.76
CA GLY A 169 -31.03 -25.15 5.92
C GLY A 169 -30.73 -26.36 6.79
N SER A 170 -31.76 -27.12 7.13
CA SER A 170 -31.65 -28.42 7.79
C SER A 170 -31.21 -29.48 6.77
N ASP A 171 -29.95 -29.92 6.84
CA ASP A 171 -29.57 -31.22 6.26
C ASP A 171 -29.96 -32.30 7.27
N ALA A 172 -30.97 -33.08 6.90
CA ALA A 172 -31.45 -34.24 7.64
C ALA A 172 -30.68 -35.48 7.17
N ASP A 173 -29.89 -36.07 8.07
CA ASP A 173 -29.36 -37.42 7.90
C ASP A 173 -30.51 -38.44 8.12
N ILE A 174 -30.79 -39.23 7.09
CA ILE A 174 -31.69 -40.40 7.14
C ILE A 174 -30.82 -41.62 7.46
N ASP A 175 -31.08 -42.27 8.59
CA ASP A 175 -30.62 -43.64 8.83
C ASP A 175 -31.82 -44.49 9.28
N GLU A 176 -32.20 -45.45 8.43
CA GLU A 176 -33.29 -46.41 8.64
C GLU A 176 -32.77 -47.66 9.38
N ASN A 177 -33.30 -47.96 10.57
CA ASN A 177 -33.67 -49.33 10.98
C ASN A 177 -34.38 -49.39 12.37
N SER A 178 -35.69 -49.65 12.33
CA SER A 178 -36.61 -50.46 13.18
C SER A 178 -36.24 -50.94 14.62
N PRO A 179 -37.21 -51.39 15.46
CA PRO A 179 -38.58 -50.91 15.67
C PRO A 179 -38.98 -50.73 17.17
N ALA A 180 -40.12 -50.05 17.35
CA ALA A 180 -41.02 -49.90 18.51
C ALA A 180 -40.76 -50.65 19.85
N ASN A 181 -40.73 -49.88 20.95
CA ASN A 181 -41.63 -50.11 22.09
C ASN A 181 -41.77 -48.83 22.96
N GLY A 182 -42.96 -48.65 23.56
CA GLY A 182 -43.43 -47.39 24.13
C GLY A 182 -43.01 -47.08 25.58
N GLU A 183 -43.75 -46.08 26.11
CA GLU A 183 -43.79 -45.55 27.47
C GLU A 183 -42.99 -44.25 27.76
N THR A 184 -43.76 -43.15 27.65
CA THR A 184 -43.85 -42.00 28.55
C THR A 184 -42.86 -41.98 29.73
N ARG A 185 -41.95 -41.00 29.70
CA ARG A 185 -41.34 -40.34 30.87
C ARG A 185 -40.70 -39.04 30.39
N GLU A 186 -41.21 -37.90 30.84
CA GLU A 186 -40.51 -36.62 30.77
C GLU A 186 -39.25 -36.68 31.63
N PRO A 187 -38.08 -36.27 31.12
CA PRO A 187 -37.00 -35.79 31.95
C PRO A 187 -36.89 -34.27 31.79
N THR A 188 -36.97 -33.58 32.92
CA THR A 188 -36.63 -32.17 33.10
C THR A 188 -35.32 -31.80 32.38
N GLU A 189 -35.42 -31.09 31.25
CA GLU A 189 -34.28 -30.42 30.63
C GLU A 189 -33.82 -29.26 31.52
N GLN A 190 -32.84 -29.53 32.38
CA GLN A 190 -31.92 -28.47 32.81
C GLN A 190 -31.08 -28.09 31.58
N LYS A 191 -31.54 -27.08 30.84
CA LYS A 191 -30.72 -26.41 29.84
C LYS A 191 -29.59 -25.70 30.56
N ASP A 192 -28.43 -26.34 30.60
CA ASP A 192 -27.15 -25.66 30.82
C ASP A 192 -27.05 -24.53 29.78
N LYS A 193 -27.36 -23.31 30.23
CA LYS A 193 -27.14 -22.09 29.46
C LYS A 193 -25.63 -21.93 29.32
N LYS A 194 -25.04 -22.54 28.29
CA LYS A 194 -23.66 -22.27 27.87
C LYS A 194 -23.56 -20.76 27.62
N GLN A 195 -22.84 -20.06 28.50
CA GLN A 195 -22.50 -18.66 28.34
C GLN A 195 -21.87 -18.47 26.96
N LYS A 196 -22.46 -17.57 26.17
CA LYS A 196 -22.02 -17.30 24.80
C LYS A 196 -20.81 -16.37 24.88
N ILE A 197 -19.60 -16.94 24.98
CA ILE A 197 -18.35 -16.18 25.03
C ILE A 197 -18.23 -15.34 23.76
N LYS A 198 -18.02 -14.04 23.91
CA LYS A 198 -17.87 -13.09 22.81
C LYS A 198 -16.44 -12.60 22.79
N TYR A 199 -15.83 -12.61 21.61
CA TYR A 199 -14.43 -12.21 21.43
C TYR A 199 -14.34 -10.84 20.75
N LYS A 200 -13.45 -9.98 21.24
CA LYS A 200 -13.08 -8.74 20.54
C LYS A 200 -11.89 -9.01 19.63
N LYS A 201 -12.07 -8.83 18.32
CA LYS A 201 -10.98 -8.95 17.34
C LYS A 201 -10.02 -7.75 17.47
N LYS A 202 -8.71 -8.02 17.52
CA LYS A 202 -7.63 -7.04 17.52
C LYS A 202 -6.64 -7.38 16.40
N ILE A 203 -6.17 -6.35 15.71
CA ILE A 203 -5.15 -6.44 14.67
C ILE A 203 -3.88 -5.67 15.04
N ARG A 204 -3.82 -5.05 16.22
CA ARG A 204 -2.65 -4.36 16.75
C ARG A 204 -2.38 -4.90 18.15
N LEU A 205 -1.10 -5.03 18.49
CA LEU A 205 -0.65 -5.42 19.81
C LEU A 205 -0.56 -4.20 20.73
N SER A 206 -0.67 -4.43 22.04
CA SER A 206 -0.37 -3.39 23.05
C SER A 206 1.14 -3.17 23.17
N SER A 207 1.54 -2.05 23.78
CA SER A 207 2.96 -1.77 24.04
C SER A 207 3.63 -2.89 24.83
N GLN A 208 2.97 -3.41 25.88
CA GLN A 208 3.52 -4.52 26.68
C GLN A 208 3.70 -5.79 25.86
N GLN A 209 2.69 -6.14 25.06
CA GLN A 209 2.76 -7.33 24.21
C GLN A 209 3.90 -7.25 23.19
N ILE A 210 4.22 -6.05 22.69
CA ILE A 210 5.34 -5.83 21.77
C ILE A 210 6.67 -5.93 22.50
N GLU A 211 6.77 -5.38 23.70
CA GLU A 211 7.98 -5.48 24.54
C GLU A 211 8.32 -6.94 24.84
N ASP A 212 7.32 -7.76 25.16
CA ASP A 212 7.49 -9.18 25.45
C ASP A 212 8.00 -10.00 24.24
N LEU A 213 7.87 -9.47 23.01
CA LEU A 213 8.45 -10.10 21.80
C LEU A 213 9.98 -10.00 21.76
N ASN A 214 10.61 -9.15 22.57
CA ASN A 214 12.06 -8.93 22.61
C ASN A 214 12.68 -8.70 21.21
N LEU A 215 12.10 -7.74 20.48
CA LEU A 215 12.52 -7.43 19.11
C LEU A 215 13.93 -6.81 19.07
N ASN A 216 14.74 -7.24 18.10
CA ASN A 216 15.99 -6.58 17.77
C ASN A 216 15.71 -5.29 16.97
N GLU A 217 16.60 -4.31 17.03
CA GLU A 217 16.51 -3.12 16.18
C GLU A 217 16.53 -3.52 14.69
N GLY A 218 15.64 -2.92 13.90
CA GLY A 218 15.46 -3.28 12.51
C GLY A 218 14.65 -4.56 12.33
N LYS A 219 15.13 -5.46 11.47
CA LYS A 219 14.34 -6.57 10.92
C LYS A 219 14.31 -7.79 11.84
N ASN A 220 13.12 -8.32 12.10
CA ASN A 220 12.85 -9.53 12.87
C ASN A 220 11.95 -10.46 12.06
N GLU A 221 12.25 -11.76 12.01
CA GLU A 221 11.42 -12.74 11.29
C GLU A 221 10.26 -13.20 12.18
N VAL A 222 9.05 -13.26 11.62
CA VAL A 222 7.88 -13.85 12.27
C VAL A 222 7.33 -14.97 11.41
N VAL A 223 7.07 -16.10 12.06
CA VAL A 223 6.46 -17.27 11.44
C VAL A 223 5.13 -17.54 12.13
N PHE A 224 4.06 -17.56 11.33
CA PHE A 224 2.75 -17.99 11.77
C PHE A 224 2.51 -19.41 11.28
N SER A 225 2.02 -20.29 12.15
CA SER A 225 1.72 -21.67 11.79
C SER A 225 0.33 -22.08 12.23
N VAL A 226 -0.33 -22.87 11.38
CA VAL A 226 -1.63 -23.47 11.68
C VAL A 226 -1.55 -24.95 11.34
N THR A 227 -1.77 -25.79 12.35
CA THR A 227 -1.81 -27.24 12.16
C THR A 227 -3.24 -27.72 11.97
N THR A 228 -3.47 -28.50 10.92
CA THR A 228 -4.78 -29.05 10.58
C THR A 228 -4.69 -30.56 10.39
N ALA A 229 -5.75 -31.28 10.79
CA ALA A 229 -5.77 -32.74 10.74
C ALA A 229 -5.61 -33.32 9.32
N TYR A 230 -6.04 -32.59 8.28
CA TYR A 230 -6.08 -33.09 6.90
C TYR A 230 -4.92 -32.62 6.02
N GLN A 231 -4.32 -31.45 6.30
CA GLN A 231 -3.23 -30.89 5.49
C GLN A 231 -1.89 -30.77 6.21
N GLY A 232 -1.83 -31.17 7.49
CA GLY A 232 -0.66 -30.93 8.31
C GLY A 232 -0.53 -29.45 8.66
N THR A 233 0.72 -29.00 8.85
CA THR A 233 1.06 -27.64 9.28
C THR A 233 1.30 -26.74 8.07
N THR A 234 0.49 -25.69 7.96
CA THR A 234 0.70 -24.61 6.99
C THR A 234 1.37 -23.45 7.70
N THR A 235 2.41 -22.88 7.09
CA THR A 235 3.14 -21.74 7.64
C THR A 235 3.10 -20.55 6.70
N CYS A 236 3.19 -19.35 7.26
CA CYS A 236 3.44 -18.13 6.51
C CYS A 236 4.41 -17.25 7.28
N LYS A 237 5.18 -16.44 6.55
CA LYS A 237 6.23 -15.60 7.12
C LYS A 237 6.02 -14.14 6.75
N CYS A 238 6.37 -13.25 7.67
CA CYS A 238 6.61 -11.84 7.38
C CYS A 238 7.72 -11.32 8.30
N TYR A 239 7.98 -10.01 8.22
CA TYR A 239 8.98 -9.35 9.05
C TYR A 239 8.38 -8.23 9.90
N LEU A 240 8.85 -8.11 11.15
CA LEU A 240 8.66 -6.92 11.97
C LEU A 240 9.88 -6.01 11.83
N PHE A 241 9.65 -4.73 11.60
CA PHE A 241 10.69 -3.71 11.56
C PHE A 241 10.58 -2.81 12.79
N LEU A 242 11.49 -2.95 13.75
CA LEU A 242 11.59 -2.06 14.90
C LEU A 242 12.41 -0.82 14.53
N TRP A 243 11.75 0.33 14.50
CA TRP A 243 12.29 1.65 14.18
C TRP A 243 12.07 2.64 15.32
N ARG A 244 12.78 3.77 15.27
CA ARG A 244 12.65 4.86 16.25
C ARG A 244 11.60 5.88 15.81
N TYR A 245 11.04 6.60 16.76
CA TYR A 245 10.06 7.68 16.51
C TYR A 245 10.59 8.85 15.66
N ASP A 246 11.91 8.97 15.46
CA ASP A 246 12.55 10.03 14.69
C ASP A 246 13.11 9.56 13.33
N ASP A 247 12.94 8.28 13.00
CA ASP A 247 13.34 7.73 11.71
C ASP A 247 12.53 8.38 10.56
N GLN A 248 13.24 8.78 9.50
CA GLN A 248 12.60 9.36 8.31
C GLN A 248 12.41 8.32 7.21
N ILE A 249 11.20 8.29 6.66
CA ILE A 249 10.72 7.25 5.75
C ILE A 249 10.65 7.77 4.31
N ILE A 250 11.10 6.94 3.39
CA ILE A 250 10.96 7.09 1.95
C ILE A 250 10.01 5.99 1.45
N ILE A 251 8.94 6.39 0.79
CA ILE A 251 7.99 5.45 0.20
C ILE A 251 8.37 5.21 -1.25
N SER A 252 8.33 3.96 -1.69
CA SER A 252 8.36 3.61 -3.11
C SER A 252 7.20 2.69 -3.44
N ASP A 253 6.40 3.05 -4.45
CA ASP A 253 5.59 2.07 -5.14
C ASP A 253 6.51 1.04 -5.83
N ILE A 254 5.98 -0.16 -6.09
CA ILE A 254 6.71 -1.23 -6.77
C ILE A 254 6.33 -1.26 -8.26
N ASP A 255 5.03 -1.37 -8.52
CA ASP A 255 4.49 -1.61 -9.86
C ASP A 255 4.61 -0.35 -10.72
N GLY A 256 5.40 -0.40 -11.78
CA GLY A 256 5.67 0.74 -12.68
C GLY A 256 6.68 1.77 -12.14
N THR A 257 7.05 1.68 -10.86
CA THR A 257 8.02 2.57 -10.20
C THR A 257 9.39 1.92 -10.03
N ILE A 258 9.42 0.71 -9.47
CA ILE A 258 10.62 -0.14 -9.44
C ILE A 258 10.64 -1.01 -10.70
N THR A 259 9.50 -1.57 -11.08
CA THR A 259 9.34 -2.28 -12.36
C THR A 259 9.11 -1.28 -13.49
N LYS A 260 9.47 -1.63 -14.74
CA LYS A 260 9.24 -0.76 -15.91
C LYS A 260 7.76 -0.65 -16.32
N SER A 261 6.89 -1.54 -15.85
CA SER A 261 5.48 -1.57 -16.26
C SER A 261 4.57 -2.22 -15.22
N ASP A 262 3.35 -1.71 -15.12
CA ASP A 262 2.30 -2.22 -14.23
C ASP A 262 1.79 -3.61 -14.62
N VAL A 263 1.62 -3.87 -15.92
CA VAL A 263 0.94 -5.08 -16.43
C VAL A 263 1.78 -6.35 -16.26
N LEU A 264 3.10 -6.24 -16.42
CA LEU A 264 4.03 -7.37 -16.28
C LEU A 264 4.39 -7.66 -14.82
N GLY A 265 4.03 -6.76 -13.88
CA GLY A 265 4.18 -6.99 -12.45
C GLY A 265 3.34 -8.16 -11.93
N HIS A 266 2.22 -8.49 -12.60
CA HIS A 266 1.42 -9.67 -12.28
C HIS A 266 1.98 -10.98 -12.87
N ILE A 267 3.05 -10.96 -13.67
CA ILE A 267 3.62 -12.15 -14.36
C ILE A 267 5.05 -12.45 -13.84
N LEU A 268 5.32 -12.09 -12.59
CA LEU A 268 6.67 -12.09 -12.03
C LEU A 268 7.38 -13.44 -11.80
N PRO A 269 6.75 -14.65 -11.83
CA PRO A 269 7.55 -15.86 -11.58
C PRO A 269 8.52 -16.23 -12.72
N ILE A 270 8.43 -15.66 -13.92
CA ILE A 270 9.04 -16.28 -15.12
C ILE A 270 10.14 -15.45 -15.81
N ILE A 271 10.31 -14.15 -15.53
CA ILE A 271 11.08 -13.32 -16.49
C ILE A 271 12.15 -12.44 -15.82
N GLY A 272 13.40 -12.91 -15.88
CA GLY A 272 14.64 -12.16 -16.17
C GLY A 272 15.08 -10.96 -15.29
N ARG A 273 16.38 -10.72 -15.23
CA ARG A 273 17.03 -9.64 -14.45
C ARG A 273 16.73 -8.20 -14.93
N ASP A 274 16.15 -7.99 -16.11
CA ASP A 274 16.17 -6.68 -16.80
C ASP A 274 14.87 -5.84 -16.73
N TRP A 275 13.92 -6.20 -15.86
CA TRP A 275 12.63 -5.50 -15.75
C TRP A 275 12.57 -4.36 -14.74
N ALA A 276 13.60 -4.20 -13.92
CA ALA A 276 13.69 -3.06 -13.01
C ALA A 276 14.10 -1.77 -13.75
N GLN A 277 13.60 -0.62 -13.28
CA GLN A 277 14.01 0.70 -13.75
C GLN A 277 15.51 0.91 -13.50
N SER A 278 16.23 1.40 -14.51
CA SER A 278 17.69 1.56 -14.42
C SER A 278 18.07 2.56 -13.32
N GLY A 279 19.07 2.21 -12.50
CA GLY A 279 19.61 3.08 -11.45
C GLY A 279 18.84 3.09 -10.12
N VAL A 280 17.66 2.44 -10.04
CA VAL A 280 16.83 2.42 -8.82
C VAL A 280 17.56 1.79 -7.62
N ALA A 281 18.29 0.70 -7.84
CA ALA A 281 19.00 0.01 -6.77
C ALA A 281 20.15 0.87 -6.21
N ASN A 282 20.85 1.60 -7.09
CA ASN A 282 21.90 2.52 -6.70
C ASN A 282 21.36 3.69 -5.89
N LEU A 283 20.33 4.37 -6.40
CA LEU A 283 19.71 5.51 -5.71
C LEU A 283 19.22 5.11 -4.31
N PHE A 284 18.45 4.02 -4.21
CA PHE A 284 17.87 3.61 -2.93
C PHE A 284 18.94 3.13 -1.94
N THR A 285 20.02 2.52 -2.42
CA THR A 285 21.17 2.21 -1.56
C THR A 285 21.81 3.46 -0.98
N LEU A 286 21.99 4.51 -1.80
CA LEU A 286 22.56 5.79 -1.35
C LEU A 286 21.64 6.51 -0.36
N ILE A 287 20.32 6.53 -0.64
CA ILE A 287 19.32 7.07 0.28
C ILE A 287 19.37 6.36 1.64
N LYS A 288 19.44 5.01 1.65
CA LYS A 288 19.57 4.25 2.90
C LYS A 288 20.88 4.55 3.62
N LYS A 289 21.98 4.73 2.87
CA LYS A 289 23.28 5.11 3.44
C LYS A 289 23.20 6.45 4.19
N ASN A 290 22.35 7.36 3.73
CA ASN A 290 22.12 8.66 4.37
C ASN A 290 21.20 8.56 5.61
N GLY A 291 20.80 7.36 6.03
CA GLY A 291 20.05 7.11 7.27
C GLY A 291 18.55 6.94 7.11
N TYR A 292 18.01 7.17 5.90
CA TYR A 292 16.59 7.03 5.64
C TYR A 292 16.13 5.56 5.61
N LYS A 293 14.91 5.30 6.09
CA LYS A 293 14.25 3.99 5.97
C LYS A 293 13.43 3.94 4.69
N ILE A 294 13.44 2.81 3.99
CA ILE A 294 12.64 2.62 2.77
C ILE A 294 11.47 1.70 3.06
N VAL A 295 10.28 2.11 2.66
CA VAL A 295 9.04 1.33 2.70
C VAL A 295 8.60 1.05 1.26
N TYR A 296 8.36 -0.22 0.95
CA TYR A 296 7.87 -0.64 -0.36
C TYR A 296 6.35 -0.84 -0.29
N LEU A 297 5.61 -0.17 -1.16
CA LEU A 297 4.15 -0.23 -1.23
C LEU A 297 3.72 -0.88 -2.54
N SER A 298 2.70 -1.74 -2.52
CA SER A 298 2.06 -2.25 -3.74
C SER A 298 0.57 -2.53 -3.49
N ALA A 299 -0.24 -2.38 -4.54
CA ALA A 299 -1.66 -2.73 -4.51
C ALA A 299 -1.91 -4.23 -4.66
N ARG A 300 -0.87 -5.06 -4.79
CA ARG A 300 -0.99 -6.53 -4.88
C ARG A 300 -1.61 -7.12 -3.62
N ALA A 301 -2.28 -8.25 -3.79
CA ALA A 301 -2.92 -8.96 -2.69
C ALA A 301 -1.88 -9.61 -1.76
N ILE A 302 -2.21 -9.70 -0.47
CA ILE A 302 -1.42 -10.36 0.59
C ILE A 302 -0.91 -11.76 0.23
N GLY A 303 -1.65 -12.52 -0.58
CA GLY A 303 -1.22 -13.84 -1.07
C GLY A 303 0.06 -13.85 -1.92
N GLN A 304 0.48 -12.67 -2.41
CA GLN A 304 1.67 -12.48 -3.24
C GLN A 304 2.85 -11.92 -2.43
N ALA A 305 2.78 -11.91 -1.09
CA ALA A 305 3.82 -11.36 -0.23
C ALA A 305 5.18 -12.01 -0.46
N SER A 306 5.25 -13.35 -0.41
CA SER A 306 6.51 -14.08 -0.59
C SER A 306 7.11 -13.81 -1.96
N SER A 307 6.35 -13.99 -3.04
CA SER A 307 6.85 -13.83 -4.41
C SER A 307 7.29 -12.39 -4.72
N THR A 308 6.57 -11.39 -4.21
CA THR A 308 6.94 -9.98 -4.36
C THR A 308 8.18 -9.63 -3.55
N GLY A 309 8.30 -10.12 -2.31
CA GLY A 309 9.48 -9.94 -1.48
C GLY A 309 10.73 -10.58 -2.09
N ASP A 310 10.61 -11.81 -2.59
CA ASP A 310 11.71 -12.53 -3.25
C ASP A 310 12.13 -11.84 -4.56
N TYR A 311 11.18 -11.29 -5.31
CA TYR A 311 11.49 -10.45 -6.46
C TYR A 311 12.33 -9.23 -6.07
N LEU A 312 11.92 -8.45 -5.06
CA LEU A 312 12.69 -7.27 -4.61
C LEU A 312 14.11 -7.65 -4.19
N LYS A 313 14.28 -8.76 -3.46
CA LYS A 313 15.60 -9.29 -3.06
C LYS A 313 16.45 -9.72 -4.26
N SER A 314 15.82 -10.19 -5.34
CA SER A 314 16.52 -10.63 -6.56
C SER A 314 17.04 -9.49 -7.43
N ILE A 315 16.53 -8.26 -7.26
CA ILE A 315 16.93 -7.10 -8.06
C ILE A 315 18.36 -6.69 -7.69
N ARG A 316 19.24 -6.76 -8.69
CA ARG A 316 20.64 -6.33 -8.59
C ARG A 316 21.07 -5.59 -9.85
N GLN A 317 21.64 -4.41 -9.68
CA GLN A 317 22.16 -3.56 -10.75
C GLN A 317 23.64 -3.29 -10.50
N GLY A 318 24.50 -4.01 -11.22
CA GLY A 318 25.94 -4.01 -10.94
C GLY A 318 26.25 -4.69 -9.61
N ASP A 319 26.90 -3.97 -8.70
CA ASP A 319 27.22 -4.39 -7.34
C ASP A 319 26.15 -4.00 -6.31
N ARG A 320 25.18 -3.15 -6.69
CA ARG A 320 24.11 -2.66 -5.82
C ARG A 320 22.86 -3.53 -5.89
N SER A 321 22.23 -3.75 -4.74
CA SER A 321 20.91 -4.38 -4.61
C SER A 321 19.92 -3.39 -4.00
N LEU A 322 18.63 -3.69 -4.09
CA LEU A 322 17.66 -2.90 -3.32
C LEU A 322 17.90 -3.08 -1.82
N PRO A 323 17.81 -2.00 -1.03
CA PRO A 323 17.95 -2.10 0.41
C PRO A 323 16.76 -2.82 1.05
N GLU A 324 17.01 -3.53 2.14
CA GLU A 324 15.92 -4.09 2.94
C GLU A 324 15.00 -3.01 3.53
N GLY A 325 13.70 -3.31 3.53
CA GLY A 325 12.61 -2.52 4.07
C GLY A 325 11.28 -3.29 4.05
N PRO A 326 10.27 -2.86 4.80
CA PRO A 326 8.97 -3.52 4.87
C PRO A 326 8.22 -3.46 3.53
N LEU A 327 7.55 -4.57 3.21
CA LEU A 327 6.65 -4.71 2.07
C LEU A 327 5.18 -4.59 2.52
N LEU A 328 4.54 -3.51 2.10
CA LEU A 328 3.14 -3.22 2.37
C LEU A 328 2.29 -3.57 1.15
N LEU A 329 1.25 -4.37 1.40
CA LEU A 329 0.38 -4.93 0.37
C LEU A 329 -1.08 -4.66 0.69
N SER A 330 -1.95 -4.84 -0.29
CA SER A 330 -3.38 -4.81 -0.04
C SER A 330 -3.78 -5.98 0.87
N PRO A 331 -4.41 -5.72 2.04
CA PRO A 331 -4.84 -6.77 2.96
C PRO A 331 -6.00 -7.61 2.40
N THR A 332 -6.63 -7.15 1.31
CA THR A 332 -7.72 -7.87 0.66
C THR A 332 -7.18 -8.97 -0.27
N SER A 333 -7.50 -10.21 0.06
CA SER A 333 -7.42 -11.32 -0.90
C SER A 333 -8.59 -11.13 -1.86
N MET A 334 -8.32 -10.86 -3.13
CA MET A 334 -9.37 -10.58 -4.12
C MET A 334 -10.44 -11.69 -4.06
N ILE A 335 -11.67 -11.33 -3.69
CA ILE A 335 -12.91 -12.13 -3.61
C ILE A 335 -13.35 -12.56 -2.20
N ALA A 336 -14.28 -11.76 -1.64
CA ALA A 336 -15.65 -12.22 -1.44
C ALA A 336 -16.55 -11.28 -2.27
N ALA A 337 -17.44 -11.86 -3.09
CA ALA A 337 -18.08 -11.27 -4.26
C ALA A 337 -19.08 -10.10 -4.01
N LEU A 338 -19.00 -9.37 -2.90
CA LEU A 338 -19.88 -8.23 -2.59
C LEU A 338 -19.16 -6.93 -2.16
N HIS A 339 -17.86 -6.96 -1.81
CA HIS A 339 -17.08 -5.74 -1.53
C HIS A 339 -16.51 -5.06 -2.78
N ARG A 340 -16.84 -5.65 -3.94
CA ARG A 340 -16.23 -5.46 -5.26
C ARG A 340 -16.58 -4.12 -5.90
N GLU A 341 -17.57 -3.38 -5.41
CA GLU A 341 -17.98 -2.18 -6.12
C GLU A 341 -17.20 -0.90 -5.74
N VAL A 342 -16.57 -0.83 -4.56
CA VAL A 342 -15.96 0.43 -4.06
C VAL A 342 -14.43 0.40 -4.10
N ILE A 343 -13.80 -0.70 -3.69
CA ILE A 343 -12.33 -0.79 -3.54
C ILE A 343 -11.62 -1.07 -4.88
N GLU A 344 -12.21 -1.90 -5.75
CA GLU A 344 -11.74 -2.06 -7.14
C GLU A 344 -11.86 -0.75 -7.94
N LYS A 345 -12.76 0.18 -7.53
CA LYS A 345 -12.91 1.49 -8.16
C LYS A 345 -11.92 2.55 -7.63
N LYS A 346 -11.22 2.33 -6.51
CA LYS A 346 -10.33 3.33 -5.87
C LYS A 346 -9.09 2.74 -5.15
N PRO A 347 -8.09 2.22 -5.89
CA PRO A 347 -6.84 1.68 -5.32
C PRO A 347 -6.10 2.67 -4.40
N GLU A 348 -6.03 3.97 -4.75
CA GLU A 348 -6.40 5.11 -3.90
C GLU A 348 -6.44 4.89 -2.39
N GLU A 349 -7.64 4.53 -1.96
CA GLU A 349 -8.07 4.61 -0.58
C GLU A 349 -7.25 3.64 0.28
N PHE A 350 -6.87 2.49 -0.28
CA PHE A 350 -5.98 1.56 0.41
C PHE A 350 -4.59 2.18 0.64
N LYS A 351 -3.97 2.78 -0.38
CA LYS A 351 -2.63 3.39 -0.22
C LYS A 351 -2.67 4.50 0.83
N ILE A 352 -3.70 5.35 0.80
CA ILE A 352 -3.90 6.40 1.80
C ILE A 352 -4.05 5.81 3.21
N GLN A 353 -4.90 4.78 3.37
CA GLN A 353 -5.13 4.15 4.66
C GLN A 353 -3.87 3.51 5.21
N CYS A 354 -3.16 2.72 4.40
CA CYS A 354 -1.93 2.04 4.80
C CYS A 354 -0.83 3.02 5.22
N LEU A 355 -0.68 4.13 4.48
CA LEU A 355 0.28 5.18 4.82
C LEU A 355 -0.17 5.99 6.04
N SER A 356 -1.47 6.25 6.22
CA SER A 356 -2.01 6.88 7.43
C SER A 356 -1.76 6.02 8.66
N ASP A 357 -1.98 4.71 8.56
CA ASP A 357 -1.73 3.75 9.64
C ASP A 357 -0.28 3.78 10.13
N ILE A 358 0.67 4.12 9.24
CA ILE A 358 2.09 4.31 9.55
C ILE A 358 2.33 5.70 10.12
N ARG A 359 1.81 6.75 9.49
CA ARG A 359 1.92 8.14 9.98
C ARG A 359 1.52 8.22 11.46
N ASP A 360 0.43 7.55 11.82
CA ASP A 360 -0.17 7.61 13.15
C ASP A 360 0.64 6.83 14.21
N LEU A 361 1.66 6.05 13.79
CA LEU A 361 2.64 5.46 14.71
C LEU A 361 3.65 6.48 15.25
N TYR A 362 3.82 7.60 14.56
CA TYR A 362 4.83 8.61 14.85
C TYR A 362 4.21 9.87 15.46
N PRO A 363 4.95 10.61 16.30
CA PRO A 363 4.48 11.88 16.85
C PRO A 363 4.36 12.99 15.79
N LYS A 364 5.19 12.93 14.74
CA LYS A 364 5.16 13.81 13.56
C LYS A 364 5.20 12.94 12.31
N SER A 365 4.73 13.46 11.17
CA SER A 365 4.77 12.69 9.91
C SER A 365 6.21 12.26 9.61
N PRO A 366 6.50 10.95 9.50
CA PRO A 366 7.86 10.45 9.28
C PRO A 366 8.25 10.53 7.81
N PHE A 367 7.29 10.83 6.92
CA PHE A 367 7.50 10.70 5.49
C PHE A 367 8.28 11.87 4.90
N TYR A 368 9.46 11.57 4.38
CA TYR A 368 10.33 12.57 3.75
C TYR A 368 10.08 12.71 2.25
N ALA A 369 9.88 11.59 1.54
CA ALA A 369 9.66 11.57 0.09
C ALA A 369 8.87 10.34 -0.37
N GLY A 370 8.27 10.44 -1.56
CA GLY A 370 7.52 9.36 -2.20
C GLY A 370 7.91 9.19 -3.67
N PHE A 371 8.10 7.95 -4.09
CA PHE A 371 8.34 7.55 -5.48
C PHE A 371 7.15 6.74 -5.98
N GLY A 372 6.51 7.22 -7.06
CA GLY A 372 5.36 6.54 -7.69
C GLY A 372 5.41 6.65 -9.20
N ASN A 373 4.39 6.13 -9.88
CA ASN A 373 4.27 6.18 -11.34
C ASN A 373 2.93 6.72 -11.82
N LYS A 374 1.94 6.83 -10.92
CA LYS A 374 0.59 7.33 -11.20
C LYS A 374 0.32 8.62 -10.44
N ILE A 375 -0.56 9.44 -11.01
CA ILE A 375 -1.09 10.64 -10.32
C ILE A 375 -1.79 10.29 -9.00
N ASN A 376 -2.42 9.13 -9.01
CA ASN A 376 -2.98 8.39 -7.90
C ASN A 376 -2.03 8.29 -6.68
N ASP A 377 -0.76 7.97 -6.93
CA ASP A 377 0.26 7.84 -5.89
C ASP A 377 0.60 9.22 -5.32
N THR A 378 0.70 10.23 -6.17
CA THR A 378 0.89 11.62 -5.74
C THR A 378 -0.22 12.06 -4.80
N TRP A 379 -1.50 11.76 -5.10
CA TRP A 379 -2.59 12.10 -4.18
C TRP A 379 -2.47 11.38 -2.85
N ALA A 380 -2.10 10.09 -2.85
CA ALA A 380 -1.88 9.33 -1.63
C ALA A 380 -0.75 9.90 -0.77
N TYR A 381 0.38 10.25 -1.39
CA TYR A 381 1.54 10.84 -0.72
C TYR A 381 1.25 12.22 -0.14
N ARG A 382 0.48 13.04 -0.86
CA ARG A 382 0.05 14.35 -0.35
C ARG A 382 -0.91 14.23 0.83
N ALA A 383 -1.77 13.21 0.85
CA ALA A 383 -2.71 12.97 1.94
C ALA A 383 -2.01 12.63 3.27
N VAL A 384 -0.77 12.14 3.23
CA VAL A 384 0.05 11.83 4.41
C VAL A 384 1.18 12.84 4.65
N ASP A 385 1.01 14.06 4.14
CA ASP A 385 1.89 15.22 4.38
C ASP A 385 3.28 15.15 3.73
N ILE A 386 3.42 14.42 2.61
CA ILE A 386 4.62 14.51 1.80
C ILE A 386 4.56 15.78 0.95
N ARG A 387 5.56 16.64 1.11
CA ARG A 387 5.68 17.88 0.34
C ARG A 387 5.75 17.60 -1.16
N PRO A 388 5.04 18.35 -2.03
CA PRO A 388 5.11 18.15 -3.48
C PRO A 388 6.52 18.24 -4.09
N SER A 389 7.44 18.98 -3.46
CA SER A 389 8.86 19.03 -3.86
C SER A 389 9.64 17.74 -3.59
N ARG A 390 9.02 16.78 -2.88
CA ARG A 390 9.58 15.49 -2.48
C ARG A 390 8.79 14.31 -3.06
N ILE A 391 7.87 14.57 -3.99
CA ILE A 391 7.13 13.53 -4.72
C ILE A 391 7.73 13.40 -6.11
N PHE A 392 8.16 12.19 -6.42
CA PHE A 392 8.79 11.83 -7.68
C PHE A 392 7.89 10.86 -8.45
N THR A 393 7.56 11.21 -9.69
CA THR A 393 6.79 10.35 -10.59
C THR A 393 7.69 9.87 -11.72
N ILE A 394 7.83 8.56 -11.87
CA ILE A 394 8.60 7.94 -12.95
C ILE A 394 7.67 7.40 -14.04
N ASN A 395 8.12 7.48 -15.29
CA ASN A 395 7.42 6.84 -16.40
C ASN A 395 8.15 5.56 -16.87
N HIS A 396 7.48 4.79 -17.73
CA HIS A 396 8.03 3.56 -18.35
C HIS A 396 9.37 3.69 -19.09
N LYS A 397 9.79 4.91 -19.49
CA LYS A 397 11.08 5.16 -20.14
C LYS A 397 12.21 5.40 -19.14
N GLY A 398 11.90 5.49 -17.84
CA GLY A 398 12.85 5.82 -16.79
C GLY A 398 13.03 7.32 -16.56
N GLU A 399 12.14 8.15 -17.11
CA GLU A 399 12.18 9.61 -16.92
C GLU A 399 11.44 9.96 -15.63
N LEU A 400 12.15 10.62 -14.71
CA LEU A 400 11.67 11.04 -13.40
C LEU A 400 11.24 12.50 -13.45
N LYS A 401 10.05 12.82 -12.94
CA LYS A 401 9.54 14.18 -12.78
C LYS A 401 9.25 14.48 -11.32
N LEU A 402 9.48 15.74 -10.93
CA LEU A 402 9.04 16.26 -9.64
C LEU A 402 7.62 16.80 -9.78
N GLU A 403 6.74 16.46 -8.83
CA GLU A 403 5.35 16.93 -8.86
C GLU A 403 5.27 18.47 -8.87
N LEU A 404 6.12 19.14 -8.07
CA LEU A 404 6.15 20.60 -8.00
C LEU A 404 6.63 21.27 -9.30
N ILE A 405 7.57 20.65 -10.03
CA ILE A 405 8.22 21.23 -11.21
C ILE A 405 8.10 20.23 -12.37
N GLN A 406 6.92 20.21 -13.01
CA GLN A 406 6.61 19.24 -14.06
C GLN A 406 7.52 19.33 -15.30
N ASN A 407 8.18 20.48 -15.50
CA ASN A 407 9.12 20.71 -16.60
C ASN A 407 10.53 20.17 -16.29
N PHE A 408 10.82 19.83 -15.03
CA PHE A 408 12.07 19.19 -14.66
C PHE A 408 12.00 17.71 -14.98
N GLN A 409 12.85 17.26 -15.89
CA GLN A 409 12.99 15.87 -16.28
C GLN A 409 14.37 15.38 -15.86
N SER A 410 14.40 14.27 -15.12
CA SER A 410 15.60 13.62 -14.61
C SER A 410 15.49 12.11 -14.77
N SER A 411 16.34 11.36 -14.08
CA SER A 411 16.33 9.89 -14.01
C SER A 411 16.79 9.45 -12.61
N TYR A 412 16.62 8.18 -12.25
CA TYR A 412 17.19 7.66 -11.00
C TYR A 412 18.72 7.80 -10.96
N THR A 413 19.40 7.63 -12.10
CA THR A 413 20.85 7.82 -12.20
C THR A 413 21.24 9.26 -11.91
N SER A 414 20.62 10.24 -12.58
CA SER A 414 20.91 11.66 -12.35
C SER A 414 20.54 12.12 -10.94
N LEU A 415 19.48 11.57 -10.36
CA LEU A 415 19.12 11.82 -8.96
C LEU A 415 20.12 11.21 -7.98
N SER A 416 20.78 10.10 -8.34
CA SER A 416 21.85 9.50 -7.54
C SER A 416 23.04 10.46 -7.40
N ASP A 417 23.36 11.21 -8.45
CA ASP A 417 24.46 12.19 -8.44
C ASP A 417 24.17 13.38 -7.49
N LEU A 418 22.90 13.66 -7.23
CA LEU A 418 22.42 14.74 -6.35
C LEU A 418 21.86 14.22 -5.03
N VAL A 419 22.17 12.97 -4.66
CA VAL A 419 21.53 12.29 -3.54
C VAL A 419 21.73 13.02 -2.22
N ASP A 420 22.91 13.56 -1.94
CA ASP A 420 23.18 14.24 -0.66
C ASP A 420 22.49 15.61 -0.56
N GLN A 421 22.21 16.26 -1.70
CA GLN A 421 21.47 17.51 -1.72
C GLN A 421 19.97 17.26 -1.56
N MET A 422 19.47 16.18 -2.17
CA MET A 422 18.06 15.83 -2.13
C MET A 422 17.69 15.06 -0.85
N PHE A 423 18.57 14.22 -0.34
CA PHE A 423 18.41 13.34 0.81
C PHE A 423 19.64 13.50 1.70
N PRO A 424 19.81 14.64 2.39
CA PRO A 424 20.98 14.91 3.21
C PRO A 424 21.17 13.83 4.30
N PRO A 425 22.42 13.47 4.63
CA PRO A 425 22.70 12.53 5.72
C PRO A 425 22.03 12.96 7.04
N LEU A 426 21.22 12.06 7.62
CA LEU A 426 20.53 12.30 8.90
C LEU A 426 21.47 12.25 10.10
N PHE A 427 22.55 11.49 9.95
CA PHE A 427 23.63 11.39 10.93
C PHE A 427 24.87 12.08 10.33
N SER A 428 24.89 13.40 10.32
CA SER A 428 26.17 14.09 10.30
C SER A 428 26.77 13.90 11.69
N ASP A 429 27.96 13.28 11.76
CA ASP A 429 28.72 13.16 13.01
C ASP A 429 28.58 14.46 13.83
N GLN A 430 28.02 14.34 15.03
CA GLN A 430 28.12 15.36 16.07
C GLN A 430 29.55 15.37 16.64
N THR A 431 30.55 15.43 15.77
CA THR A 431 31.91 15.81 16.12
C THR A 431 32.19 17.15 15.43
N ASP A 432 32.25 18.19 16.27
CA ASP A 432 32.95 19.46 16.03
C ASP A 432 32.41 20.48 15.04
N TYR A 433 31.10 20.66 14.92
CA TYR A 433 30.59 22.00 14.61
C TYR A 433 29.46 22.36 15.58
N SER A 434 29.86 22.96 16.70
CA SER A 434 28.98 23.90 17.40
C SER A 434 28.36 24.82 16.35
N SER A 435 27.05 25.01 16.41
CA SER A 435 26.29 25.94 15.57
C SER A 435 26.84 27.38 15.57
N GLU A 436 27.81 27.69 16.44
CA GLU A 436 28.58 28.94 16.46
C GLU A 436 29.61 29.10 15.33
N PHE A 437 30.02 28.02 14.64
CA PHE A 437 31.10 28.06 13.63
C PHE A 437 30.68 27.53 12.25
N SER A 438 29.45 27.80 11.82
CA SER A 438 29.16 27.70 10.39
C SER A 438 29.87 28.85 9.66
N ALA A 439 30.42 28.63 8.46
CA ALA A 439 31.00 29.72 7.64
C ALA A 439 29.96 30.82 7.33
N PHE A 440 28.67 30.54 7.54
CA PHE A 440 27.58 31.48 7.41
C PHE A 440 27.37 32.33 8.69
N GLU A 441 27.57 31.76 9.88
CA GLU A 441 27.56 32.47 11.17
C GLU A 441 28.85 33.28 11.39
N TYR A 442 30.02 32.69 11.09
CA TYR A 442 31.32 33.21 11.51
C TYR A 442 31.65 34.62 10.98
N TRP A 443 31.14 34.99 9.80
CA TRP A 443 31.40 36.29 9.18
C TRP A 443 30.30 37.33 9.40
N ARG A 444 29.23 37.00 10.14
CA ARG A 444 28.22 38.00 10.51
C ARG A 444 28.63 38.71 11.79
N GLU A 445 28.56 40.04 11.75
CA GLU A 445 28.52 40.81 12.99
C GLU A 445 27.27 40.42 13.77
N THR A 446 27.45 40.05 15.03
CA THR A 446 26.35 39.85 15.99
C THR A 446 25.50 41.11 16.03
N ILE A 447 24.18 40.96 15.97
CA ILE A 447 23.26 42.10 16.10
C ILE A 447 23.59 42.79 17.43
N PRO A 448 23.89 44.11 17.43
CA PRO A 448 24.15 44.82 18.68
C PRO A 448 22.95 44.67 19.61
N ASP A 449 23.21 44.29 20.86
CA ASP A 449 22.19 44.35 21.89
C ASP A 449 21.70 45.80 21.95
N VAL A 450 20.44 46.00 21.58
CA VAL A 450 19.78 47.28 21.80
C VAL A 450 19.58 47.36 23.30
N GLU A 451 20.48 48.05 24.00
CA GLU A 451 20.17 48.56 25.32
C GLU A 451 18.86 49.33 25.19
N GLU A 452 17.82 48.87 25.89
CA GLU A 452 16.56 49.58 26.04
C GLU A 452 16.85 50.92 26.73
N ASN A 453 17.28 51.91 25.95
CA ASN A 453 17.33 53.29 26.38
C ASN A 453 15.88 53.79 26.38
N ASP A 454 15.26 53.72 27.56
CA ASP A 454 13.94 54.27 27.89
C ASP A 454 13.78 55.76 27.49
N ASP A 455 14.86 56.45 27.15
CA ASP A 455 14.88 57.85 26.73
C ASP A 455 14.31 58.11 25.32
N LEU A 456 14.12 57.08 24.47
CA LEU A 456 13.54 57.25 23.12
C LEU A 456 12.00 57.20 23.10
N LEU A 457 11.35 56.77 24.18
CA LEU A 457 9.87 56.80 24.30
C LEU A 457 9.34 58.19 24.70
N ILE A 458 10.18 59.05 25.28
CA ILE A 458 9.78 60.38 25.77
C ILE A 458 9.66 61.41 24.62
N ASN A 459 10.35 61.20 23.49
CA ASN A 459 10.33 62.15 22.36
C ASN A 459 9.23 61.90 21.31
N ILE A 460 8.45 60.82 21.43
CA ILE A 460 7.29 60.57 20.55
C ILE A 460 5.98 61.08 21.18
N GLN A 461 5.90 61.16 22.50
CA GLN A 461 4.71 61.68 23.21
C GLN A 461 4.59 63.21 23.20
N THR A 462 5.64 63.97 22.86
CA THR A 462 5.60 65.45 22.81
C THR A 462 5.10 66.03 21.47
N LYS A 463 4.85 65.20 20.44
CA LYS A 463 4.43 65.68 19.10
C LYS A 463 2.98 65.38 18.69
N VAL A 464 2.14 64.85 19.57
CA VAL A 464 0.69 64.74 19.31
C VAL A 464 -0.09 65.42 20.44
N ASN A 465 -0.03 66.75 20.46
CA ASN A 465 -0.95 67.58 21.22
C ASN A 465 -2.22 67.80 20.38
N LEU A 466 -3.25 66.98 20.57
CA LEU A 466 -4.63 67.30 20.21
C LEU A 466 -5.53 66.95 21.40
N SER A 467 -6.17 67.99 21.93
CA SER A 467 -6.95 68.02 23.17
C SER A 467 -8.16 67.08 23.21
N PRO A 468 -8.55 66.57 24.40
CA PRO A 468 -9.66 65.65 24.57
C PRO A 468 -10.99 66.41 24.70
N ASN A 469 -11.92 66.23 23.76
CA ASN A 469 -13.36 66.33 24.05
C ASN A 469 -14.22 65.79 22.90
N LYS A 470 -15.19 64.95 23.29
CA LYS A 470 -16.23 64.26 22.48
C LYS A 470 -15.78 62.98 21.78
N LEU A 471 -16.16 61.82 22.33
CA LEU A 471 -17.27 61.00 21.81
C LEU A 471 -17.37 59.70 22.65
N ALA A 472 -18.08 59.80 23.77
CA ALA A 472 -18.88 58.68 24.23
C ALA A 472 -20.10 58.61 23.29
N ASN A 473 -19.98 57.83 22.22
CA ASN A 473 -21.10 57.20 21.51
C ASN A 473 -20.55 56.51 20.27
N ASN A 474 -20.81 55.19 20.19
CA ASN A 474 -20.93 54.34 18.99
C ASN A 474 -20.28 52.95 19.16
N ASN A 475 -20.45 52.35 20.34
CA ASN A 475 -20.56 50.89 20.46
C ASN A 475 -21.91 50.42 19.90
N SER A 476 -22.15 50.54 18.58
CA SER A 476 -23.30 49.89 17.94
C SER A 476 -23.24 49.78 16.40
N MET A 477 -22.08 49.66 15.75
CA MET A 477 -22.10 49.50 14.28
C MET A 477 -20.92 48.75 13.64
N PHE A 478 -20.43 47.67 14.25
CA PHE A 478 -19.57 46.70 13.55
C PHE A 478 -19.99 45.23 13.75
N ARG A 479 -21.30 45.00 13.95
CA ARG A 479 -21.97 43.74 13.58
C ARG A 479 -22.84 44.01 12.35
N LYS A 480 -22.24 43.90 11.15
CA LYS A 480 -22.87 43.57 9.85
C LYS A 480 -21.92 43.95 8.70
N LYS A 481 -21.10 42.99 8.26
CA LYS A 481 -20.75 42.74 6.85
C LYS A 481 -19.81 41.52 6.73
N VAL A 482 -20.37 40.35 7.05
CA VAL A 482 -20.14 39.11 6.29
C VAL A 482 -21.53 38.49 6.16
N LYS A 483 -22.16 38.77 5.02
CA LYS A 483 -23.25 38.01 4.41
C LYS A 483 -23.00 38.05 2.92
#